data_AF-A0A934EUF3-F1
#
_entry.id   AF-A0A934EUF3-F1
#
_cell.length_a   1.000
_cell.length_b   1.000
_cell.length_c   1.000
_cell.angle_alpha   90.00
_cell.angle_beta   90.00
_cell.angle_gamma   90.00
#
_symmetry.space_group_name_H-M   'P 1'
#
loop_
_entity.id
_entity.type
_entity.pdbx_description
1 polymer ?
#
loop_
_entity_poly.entity_id
_entity_poly.type
_entity_poly.pdbx_seq_one_letter_code
_entity_poly.pdbx_strand_id
1 'polypeptide(L)' 'MKKLEDKEDFELKAEYDFSKGIRGRFYRPHKISMSLRLDDDIILYFKKLATEKKIGYQTLINQSLREYLKEHGSATM' A
#
# COMPACT_ATOMS: atom_id res chain seq x y z
N MET A 1 47.42 -33.69 -1.07
CA MET A 1 45.96 -33.45 -1.11
C MET A 1 45.71 -32.03 -0.63
N LYS A 2 45.19 -31.16 -1.50
CA LYS A 2 44.92 -29.75 -1.17
C LYS A 2 43.71 -29.72 -0.23
N LYS A 3 43.89 -29.22 1.00
CA LYS A 3 42.82 -29.14 1.99
C LYS A 3 41.71 -28.24 1.45
N LEU A 4 40.49 -28.78 1.45
CA LEU A 4 39.23 -28.04 1.26
C LEU A 4 38.91 -27.37 2.60
N GLU A 5 39.51 -26.22 2.86
CA GLU A 5 39.15 -25.35 3.97
C GLU A 5 38.77 -24.02 3.35
N ASP A 6 37.50 -23.89 2.97
CA ASP A 6 36.77 -22.63 2.79
C ASP A 6 35.27 -23.01 2.71
N LYS A 7 34.74 -23.57 3.79
CA LYS A 7 33.30 -23.51 4.04
C LYS A 7 33.10 -22.30 4.94
N GLU A 8 32.81 -21.16 4.34
CA GLU A 8 32.27 -20.03 5.07
C GLU A 8 30.94 -20.49 5.68
N ASP A 9 30.90 -20.64 7.00
CA ASP A 9 29.68 -20.88 7.74
C ASP A 9 28.77 -19.67 7.54
N PHE A 10 27.78 -19.82 6.65
CA PHE A 10 26.73 -18.83 6.46
C PHE A 10 25.81 -18.82 7.69
N GLU A 11 26.25 -18.16 8.76
CA GLU A 11 25.39 -17.89 9.91
C GLU A 11 24.33 -16.84 9.52
N LEU A 12 23.08 -17.30 9.46
CA LEU A 12 21.91 -16.43 9.28
C LEU A 12 21.76 -15.52 10.49
N LYS A 13 21.60 -14.22 10.25
CA LYS A 13 21.43 -13.23 11.33
C LYS A 13 20.09 -13.46 12.03
N ALA A 14 20.07 -13.24 13.35
CA ALA A 14 18.85 -13.37 14.16
C ALA A 14 17.77 -12.34 13.76
N GLU A 15 18.18 -11.15 13.31
CA GLU A 15 17.28 -10.07 12.93
C GLU A 15 17.78 -9.33 11.68
N TYR A 16 16.82 -8.89 10.87
CA TYR A 16 17.07 -8.15 9.63
C TYR A 16 16.23 -6.87 9.63
N ASP A 17 16.87 -5.73 9.38
CA ASP A 17 16.19 -4.45 9.21
C ASP A 17 15.64 -4.33 7.78
N PHE A 18 14.31 -4.34 7.66
CA PHE A 18 13.58 -4.18 6.41
C PHE A 18 13.01 -2.77 6.20
N SER A 19 13.49 -1.77 6.95
CA SER A 19 13.04 -0.37 6.85
C SER A 19 13.09 0.20 5.42
N LYS A 20 14.02 -0.27 4.59
CA LYS A 20 14.18 0.12 3.17
C LYS A 20 13.59 -0.90 2.19
N GLY A 21 12.83 -1.87 2.68
CA GLY A 21 12.22 -2.93 1.87
C GLY A 21 11.22 -2.37 0.87
N ILE A 22 11.46 -2.61 -0.41
CA ILE A 22 10.49 -2.29 -1.47
C ILE A 22 9.46 -3.42 -1.51
N ARG A 23 8.17 -3.07 -1.49
CA ARG A 23 7.09 -4.04 -1.64
C ARG A 23 7.30 -4.83 -2.94
N GLY A 24 7.39 -6.16 -2.83
CA GLY A 24 7.67 -7.03 -3.96
C GLY A 24 6.59 -6.96 -5.05
N ARG A 25 6.94 -7.41 -6.27
CA ARG A 25 6.03 -7.42 -7.45
C ARG A 25 4.67 -8.09 -7.21
N PHE A 26 4.57 -8.97 -6.21
CA PHE A 26 3.35 -9.68 -5.86
C PHE A 26 2.52 -8.99 -4.77
N TYR A 27 2.96 -7.84 -4.26
CA TYR A 27 2.18 -7.08 -3.29
C TYR A 27 0.93 -6.51 -3.96
N ARG A 28 -0.24 -6.95 -3.49
CA ARG A 28 -1.52 -6.35 -3.84
C ARG A 28 -2.05 -5.61 -2.61
N PRO A 29 -2.53 -4.36 -2.77
CA PRO A 29 -3.22 -3.68 -1.68
C PRO A 29 -4.38 -4.55 -1.19
N HIS A 30 -4.39 -4.89 0.09
CA HIS A 30 -5.51 -5.60 0.69
C HIS A 30 -6.70 -4.64 0.76
N LYS A 31 -7.65 -4.80 -0.17
CA LYS A 31 -8.91 -4.04 -0.18
C LYS A 31 -9.93 -4.82 0.63
N ILE A 32 -10.36 -4.25 1.74
CA ILE A 32 -11.44 -4.80 2.55
C ILE A 32 -12.75 -4.34 1.93
N SER A 33 -13.63 -5.30 1.62
CA SER A 33 -15.00 -4.99 1.22
C SER A 33 -15.81 -4.69 2.48
N MET A 34 -16.28 -3.46 2.62
CA MET A 34 -17.12 -3.02 3.74
C MET A 34 -18.31 -2.22 3.23
N SER A 35 -19.43 -2.29 3.96
CA SER A 35 -20.56 -1.40 3.72
C SER A 35 -20.28 -0.06 4.41
N LEU A 36 -20.15 1.00 3.61
CA LEU A 36 -20.01 2.38 4.06
C LEU A 36 -21.19 3.17 3.49
N ARG A 37 -21.94 3.86 4.36
CA ARG A 37 -22.97 4.80 3.91
C ARG A 37 -22.31 6.14 3.61
N LEU A 38 -22.55 6.63 2.40
CA LEU A 38 -22.13 7.95 1.94
C LEU A 38 -23.37 8.68 1.45
N ASP A 39 -23.36 10.00 1.58
CA ASP A 39 -24.45 10.84 1.08
C ASP A 39 -24.49 10.84 -0.45
N ASP A 40 -25.69 11.00 -1.00
CA ASP A 40 -25.95 10.92 -2.44
C ASP A 40 -25.22 12.00 -3.24
N ASP A 41 -25.07 13.19 -2.67
CA ASP A 41 -24.37 14.32 -3.27
C ASP A 41 -22.87 14.04 -3.42
N ILE A 42 -22.24 13.43 -2.40
CA ILE A 42 -20.86 12.97 -2.44
C ILE A 42 -20.69 11.93 -3.55
N ILE A 43 -21.56 10.92 -3.59
CA ILE A 43 -21.49 9.88 -4.64
C ILE A 43 -21.64 10.50 -6.03
N LEU A 44 -22.57 11.43 -6.21
CA LEU A 44 -22.81 12.10 -7.49
C LEU A 44 -21.60 12.94 -7.93
N TYR A 45 -20.99 13.68 -7.01
CA TYR A 45 -19.78 14.45 -7.27
C TYR A 45 -18.63 13.57 -7.75
N PHE A 46 -18.35 12.49 -6.99
CA PHE A 46 -17.27 11.55 -7.33
C PHE A 46 -17.53 10.80 -8.63
N LYS A 47 -18.79 10.50 -8.98
CA LYS A 47 -19.15 9.89 -10.28
C LYS A 47 -18.88 10.82 -11.47
N LYS A 48 -19.21 12.11 -11.35
CA LYS A 48 -18.93 13.11 -12.38
C LYS A 48 -17.41 13.24 -12.59
N LEU A 49 -16.68 13.43 -11.50
CA LEU A 49 -15.22 13.58 -11.52
C LEU A 49 -14.49 12.32 -12.02
N ALA A 50 -15.01 11.13 -11.69
CA ALA A 50 -14.53 9.85 -12.21
C ALA A 50 -14.65 9.74 -13.73
N THR A 51 -15.74 10.25 -14.30
CA THR A 51 -16.00 10.25 -15.75
C THR A 51 -14.97 11.11 -16.48
N GLU A 52 -14.67 12.30 -15.96
CA GLU A 52 -13.67 13.21 -16.52
C GLU A 52 -12.26 12.60 -16.45
N LYS A 53 -11.92 11.99 -15.31
CA LYS A 53 -10.58 11.40 -15.08
C LYS A 53 -10.40 9.99 -15.65
N LYS A 54 -11.45 9.37 -16.21
CA LYS A 54 -11.48 7.97 -16.69
C LYS A 54 -10.99 6.95 -15.64
N ILE A 55 -11.29 7.22 -14.37
CA ILE A 55 -10.94 6.36 -13.23
C ILE A 55 -12.23 5.98 -12.51
N GLY A 56 -12.31 4.79 -11.91
CA GLY A 56 -13.49 4.39 -11.13
C GLY A 56 -13.73 5.29 -9.91
N TYR A 57 -14.99 5.69 -9.66
CA TYR A 57 -15.36 6.58 -8.55
C TYR A 57 -14.88 6.08 -7.18
N GLN A 58 -14.92 4.77 -6.94
CA GLN A 58 -14.46 4.18 -5.69
C GLN A 58 -12.93 4.25 -5.51
N THR A 59 -12.17 4.23 -6.61
CA THR A 59 -10.72 4.47 -6.56
C THR A 59 -10.46 5.92 -6.20
N LEU A 60 -11.24 6.85 -6.75
CA LEU A 60 -11.12 8.28 -6.47
C LEU A 60 -11.43 8.60 -5.00
N ILE A 61 -12.54 8.06 -4.47
CA ILE A 61 -12.92 8.22 -3.06
C ILE A 61 -11.80 7.73 -2.14
N ASN A 62 -11.28 6.52 -2.39
CA ASN A 62 -10.18 5.97 -1.59
C ASN A 62 -8.91 6.81 -1.67
N GLN A 63 -8.61 7.41 -2.83
CA GLN A 63 -7.47 8.29 -2.98
C GLN A 63 -7.65 9.58 -2.18
N SER A 64 -8.80 10.23 -2.29
CA SER A 64 -9.11 11.45 -1.53
C SER A 64 -9.06 11.21 -0.02
N LEU A 65 -9.56 10.06 0.46
CA LEU A 65 -9.44 9.67 1.86
C LEU A 65 -7.97 9.50 2.29
N ARG A 66 -7.11 8.94 1.42
CA ARG A 66 -5.66 8.83 1.70
C ARG A 66 -4.97 10.18 1.75
N GLU A 67 -5.36 11.11 0.87
CA GLU A 67 -4.84 12.49 0.86
C GLU A 67 -5.24 13.21 2.16
N TYR A 68 -6.51 13.14 2.54
CA TYR A 68 -6.99 13.68 3.81
C TYR A 68 -6.22 13.13 5.01
N LEU A 69 -6.00 11.81 5.06
CA LEU A 69 -5.21 11.16 6.12
C LEU A 69 -3.75 11.60 6.15
N LYS A 70 -3.14 11.94 5.00
CA LYS A 70 -1.77 12.47 4.98
C LYS A 70 -1.68 13.90 5.49
N GLU A 71 -2.70 14.70 5.21
CA GLU A 71 -2.75 16.11 5.61
C GLU A 71 -3.12 16.28 7.10
N HIS A 72 -4.00 15.42 7.62
CA HIS A 72 -4.56 15.55 8.96
C HIS A 72 -4.11 14.46 9.94
N GLY A 73 -3.60 13.35 9.43
CA GLY A 73 -3.03 12.29 10.25
C GLY A 73 -1.53 12.50 10.40
N SER A 74 -1.08 12.71 11.64
CA SER A 74 0.31 12.45 11.99
C SER A 74 0.68 11.07 11.45
N ALA A 75 1.65 11.06 10.54
CA ALA A 75 2.12 9.86 9.87
C ALA A 75 2.43 8.76 10.90
N THR A 76 1.62 7.71 10.93
CA THR A 76 2.02 6.41 11.47
C THR A 76 1.18 5.35 10.78
N MET A 77 1.71 4.82 9.67
CA MET A 77 1.67 3.40 9.29
C MET A 77 2.48 3.19 8.01
#